data_AF-A0A2F0AIJ3-F1
#
_entry.id   AF-A0A2F0AIJ3-F1
#
_cell.length_a   1.000
_cell.length_b   1.000
_cell.length_c   1.000
_cell.angle_alpha   90.00
_cell.angle_beta   90.00
_cell.angle_gamma   90.00
#
_symmetry.space_group_name_H-M   'P 1'
#
loop_
_entity.id
_entity.type
_entity.pdbx_description
1 polymer ?
#
loop_
_entity_poly.entity_id
_entity_poly.type
_entity_poly.pdbx_seq_one_letter_code
_entity_poly.pdbx_strand_id
1 'polypeptide(L)'
;MLAANLYRVLGKKTNIESKDAQDEKVKFINKNLENYETKLNSMEEELMYADKSFSTESFLSGAEKAFKIIVSSYKEKNIESAEKLLSPKVMKAFQEQTEMQNDIQSFKITKVKSSIIDIEIVKKLAKVKVKFLSTQENIYENKDETISVKDTWTFEKIIGSNDPTWVLSEVTSE
;
A
#
# COMPACT_ATOMS: atom_id res chain seq x y z
N MET A 1 12.41 3.06 11.23
CA MET A 1 11.76 3.90 12.26
C MET A 1 10.32 4.17 11.87
N LEU A 2 9.40 3.58 12.63
CA LEU A 2 8.04 4.09 12.78
C LEU A 2 8.12 5.45 13.48
N ALA A 3 7.23 6.36 13.08
CA ALA A 3 7.27 7.79 13.32
C ALA A 3 7.01 8.24 14.77
N ALA A 4 7.72 7.67 15.75
CA ALA A 4 7.60 8.11 17.15
C ALA A 4 8.89 8.00 18.00
N ASN A 5 10.10 7.88 17.43
CA ASN A 5 11.30 7.86 18.30
C ASN A 5 12.62 8.45 17.75
N LEU A 6 12.57 9.47 16.87
CA LEU A 6 13.80 10.12 16.35
C LEU A 6 14.32 11.33 17.15
N TYR A 7 13.70 11.74 18.26
CA TYR A 7 14.11 12.98 18.96
C TYR A 7 14.94 12.79 20.23
N ARG A 8 15.46 11.58 20.52
CA ARG A 8 16.19 11.33 21.79
C ARG A 8 17.69 11.01 21.68
N VAL A 9 18.27 10.93 20.48
CA VAL A 9 19.65 10.42 20.30
C VAL A 9 20.67 11.49 19.83
N LEU A 10 20.25 12.71 19.47
CA LEU A 10 21.19 13.78 19.05
C LEU A 10 21.10 15.01 19.95
N GLY A 11 21.38 14.80 21.23
CA GLY A 11 21.40 15.83 22.26
C GLY A 11 22.73 16.57 22.43
N LYS A 12 23.39 17.04 21.35
CA LYS A 12 24.47 18.05 21.47
C LYS A 12 24.49 19.02 20.28
N LYS A 13 23.97 20.23 20.56
CA LYS A 13 24.11 21.53 19.84
C LYS A 13 23.60 21.48 18.38
N THR A 14 22.48 22.10 17.99
CA THR A 14 22.02 23.50 18.16
C THR A 14 20.50 23.60 17.87
N ASN A 15 19.88 24.72 18.26
CA ASN A 15 18.46 25.11 18.19
C ASN A 15 17.54 24.59 19.31
N ILE A 16 17.40 25.42 20.35
CA ILE A 16 16.25 25.38 21.25
C ILE A 16 15.12 26.15 20.52
N GLU A 17 14.30 25.44 19.74
CA GLU A 17 12.99 25.99 19.34
C GLU A 17 12.19 26.26 20.62
N SER A 18 11.56 27.43 20.74
CA SER A 18 10.76 27.79 21.91
C SER A 18 9.58 26.83 22.06
N LYS A 19 9.14 26.61 23.30
CA LYS A 19 7.99 25.75 23.61
C LYS A 19 6.73 26.16 22.81
N ASP A 20 6.53 27.45 22.62
CA ASP A 20 5.43 28.01 21.83
C ASP A 20 5.50 27.59 20.34
N ALA A 21 6.70 27.55 19.75
CA ALA A 21 6.89 27.10 18.36
C ALA A 21 6.65 25.59 18.20
N GLN A 22 6.96 24.78 19.23
CA GLN A 22 6.64 23.36 19.22
C GLN A 22 5.13 23.11 19.35
N ASP A 23 4.43 23.87 20.19
CA ASP A 23 2.98 23.75 20.39
C ASP A 23 2.20 24.16 19.12
N GLU A 24 2.63 25.21 18.42
CA GLU A 24 2.04 25.61 17.12
C GLU A 24 2.25 24.55 16.03
N LYS A 25 3.44 23.96 15.97
CA LYS A 25 3.76 22.90 14.99
C LYS A 25 2.93 21.64 15.24
N VAL A 26 2.78 21.22 16.49
CA VAL A 26 1.92 20.07 16.87
C VAL A 26 0.46 20.34 16.49
N LYS A 27 -0.04 21.55 16.80
CA LYS A 27 -1.42 21.95 16.45
C LYS A 27 -1.65 21.96 14.93
N PHE A 28 -0.68 22.44 14.15
CA PHE A 28 -0.73 22.41 12.69
C PHE A 28 -0.76 20.99 12.13
N ILE A 29 0.08 20.08 12.66
CA ILE A 29 0.10 18.67 12.25
C ILE A 29 -1.24 18.00 12.54
N ASN A 30 -1.77 18.16 13.76
CA ASN A 30 -3.05 17.55 14.14
C ASN A 30 -4.20 18.04 13.28
N LYS A 31 -4.29 19.36 13.04
CA LYS A 31 -5.31 19.92 12.15
C LYS A 31 -5.23 19.35 10.73
N ASN A 32 -4.03 19.15 10.20
CA ASN A 32 -3.86 18.56 8.87
C ASN A 32 -4.23 17.08 8.83
N LEU A 33 -3.93 16.32 9.89
CA LEU A 33 -4.34 14.93 10.02
C LEU A 33 -5.87 14.82 10.09
N GLU A 34 -6.54 15.64 10.90
CA GLU A 34 -8.00 15.69 11.00
C GLU A 34 -8.64 16.04 9.65
N ASN A 35 -8.09 17.03 8.93
CA ASN A 35 -8.56 17.39 7.59
C ASN A 35 -8.39 16.24 6.59
N TYR A 36 -7.29 15.51 6.69
CA TYR A 36 -7.01 14.36 5.84
C TYR A 36 -7.98 13.20 6.10
N GLU A 37 -8.19 12.85 7.38
CA GLU A 37 -9.16 11.82 7.79
C GLU A 37 -10.58 12.19 7.36
N THR A 38 -10.98 13.45 7.58
CA THR A 38 -12.30 13.95 7.15
C THR A 38 -12.48 13.83 5.64
N LYS A 39 -11.45 14.21 4.87
CA LYS A 39 -11.47 14.09 3.40
C LYS A 39 -11.57 12.63 2.97
N LEU A 40 -10.74 11.75 3.55
CA LEU A 40 -10.74 10.33 3.20
C LEU A 40 -12.09 9.68 3.52
N ASN A 41 -12.67 9.96 4.70
CA ASN A 41 -13.99 9.47 5.08
C ASN A 41 -15.06 9.90 4.06
N SER A 42 -15.02 11.16 3.60
CA SER A 42 -15.96 11.64 2.59
C SER A 42 -15.82 10.90 1.24
N MET A 43 -14.61 10.52 0.86
CA MET A 43 -14.36 9.76 -0.37
C MET A 43 -14.78 8.29 -0.23
N GLU A 44 -14.60 7.70 0.96
CA GLU A 44 -15.13 6.37 1.28
C GLU A 44 -16.65 6.35 1.22
N GLU A 45 -17.31 7.35 1.82
CA GLU A 45 -18.77 7.51 1.77
C GLU A 45 -19.28 7.67 0.33
N GLU A 46 -18.58 8.44 -0.51
CA GLU A 46 -18.92 8.60 -1.93
C GLU A 46 -18.85 7.25 -2.68
N LEU A 47 -17.79 6.47 -2.44
CA LEU A 47 -17.66 5.14 -3.04
C LEU A 47 -18.71 4.17 -2.54
N MET A 48 -19.03 4.16 -1.24
CA MET A 48 -20.13 3.38 -0.68
C MET A 48 -21.49 3.85 -1.21
N TYR A 49 -21.63 5.12 -1.56
CA TYR A 49 -22.84 5.62 -2.19
C TYR A 49 -22.99 5.08 -3.61
N ALA A 50 -21.91 5.08 -4.39
CA ALA A 50 -21.87 4.65 -5.79
C ALA A 50 -21.87 3.13 -5.97
N ASP A 51 -21.14 2.38 -5.13
CA ASP A 51 -21.08 0.91 -5.10
C ASP A 51 -21.56 0.40 -3.73
N LYS A 52 -22.83 0.00 -3.65
CA LYS A 52 -23.44 -0.54 -2.41
C LYS A 52 -22.81 -1.85 -1.93
N SER A 53 -22.04 -2.53 -2.76
CA SER A 53 -21.30 -3.74 -2.37
C SER A 53 -19.95 -3.44 -1.72
N PHE A 54 -19.48 -2.19 -1.79
CA PHE A 54 -18.20 -1.80 -1.24
C PHE A 54 -18.24 -1.68 0.28
N SER A 55 -17.19 -2.18 0.94
CA SER A 55 -16.87 -1.84 2.33
C SER A 55 -15.36 -1.73 2.47
N THR A 56 -14.91 -0.73 3.23
CA THR A 56 -13.48 -0.46 3.48
C THR A 56 -12.77 -1.68 4.07
N GLU A 57 -13.38 -2.34 5.06
CA GLU A 57 -12.81 -3.52 5.72
C GLU A 57 -12.63 -4.71 4.75
N SER A 58 -13.68 -5.06 3.99
CA SER A 58 -13.60 -6.19 3.07
C SER A 58 -12.64 -5.90 1.92
N PHE A 59 -12.62 -4.65 1.44
CA PHE A 59 -11.70 -4.20 0.41
C PHE A 59 -10.24 -4.32 0.88
N LEU A 60 -9.90 -3.78 2.06
CA LEU A 60 -8.53 -3.85 2.59
C LEU A 60 -8.10 -5.30 2.86
N SER A 61 -8.99 -6.15 3.38
CA SER A 61 -8.71 -7.59 3.53
C SER A 61 -8.42 -8.27 2.19
N GLY A 62 -9.19 -7.94 1.15
CA GLY A 62 -8.95 -8.40 -0.22
C GLY A 62 -7.62 -7.89 -0.78
N ALA A 63 -7.32 -6.60 -0.57
CA ALA A 63 -6.10 -5.95 -1.02
C ALA A 63 -4.84 -6.58 -0.37
N GLU A 64 -4.88 -6.91 0.92
CA GLU A 64 -3.79 -7.61 1.61
C GLU A 64 -3.58 -9.04 1.10
N LYS A 65 -4.66 -9.75 0.76
CA LYS A 65 -4.57 -11.09 0.13
C LYS A 65 -3.97 -10.98 -1.26
N ALA A 66 -4.45 -10.05 -2.08
CA ALA A 66 -3.92 -9.79 -3.41
C ALA A 66 -2.45 -9.40 -3.37
N PHE A 67 -2.05 -8.53 -2.42
CA PHE A 67 -0.65 -8.17 -2.20
C PHE A 67 0.23 -9.40 -1.98
N LYS A 68 -0.17 -10.31 -1.08
CA LYS A 68 0.59 -11.53 -0.82
C LYS A 68 0.72 -12.41 -2.05
N ILE A 69 -0.38 -12.64 -2.78
CA ILE A 69 -0.39 -13.45 -4.00
C ILE A 69 0.54 -12.84 -5.05
N ILE A 70 0.38 -11.56 -5.36
CA ILE A 70 1.11 -10.87 -6.43
C ILE A 70 2.61 -10.81 -6.12
N VAL A 71 3.00 -10.46 -4.89
CA VAL A 71 4.41 -10.39 -4.51
C VAL A 71 5.06 -11.77 -4.49
N SER A 72 4.38 -12.80 -3.95
CA SER A 72 4.88 -14.18 -4.00
C SER A 72 5.02 -14.67 -5.45
N SER A 73 3.99 -14.47 -6.28
CA SER A 73 4.03 -14.75 -7.72
C SER A 73 5.22 -14.11 -8.41
N TYR A 74 5.54 -12.85 -8.08
CA TYR A 74 6.70 -12.13 -8.63
C TYR A 74 8.02 -12.76 -8.19
N LYS A 75 8.15 -13.10 -6.90
CA LYS A 75 9.38 -13.69 -6.35
C LYS A 75 9.63 -15.11 -6.85
N GLU A 76 8.56 -15.88 -7.05
CA GLU A 76 8.57 -17.28 -7.51
C GLU A 76 8.51 -17.41 -9.03
N LYS A 77 8.40 -16.29 -9.77
CA LYS A 77 8.22 -16.26 -11.23
C LYS A 77 6.99 -17.05 -11.72
N ASN A 78 5.94 -17.10 -10.90
CA ASN A 78 4.69 -17.79 -11.19
C ASN A 78 3.55 -16.78 -11.36
N ILE A 79 3.44 -16.22 -12.57
CA ILE A 79 2.44 -15.21 -12.92
C ILE A 79 1.00 -15.75 -12.95
N GLU A 80 0.81 -17.05 -13.24
CA GLU A 80 -0.51 -17.67 -13.38
C GLU A 80 -1.36 -17.48 -12.12
N SER A 81 -0.73 -17.52 -10.95
CA SER A 81 -1.41 -17.36 -9.66
C SER A 81 -1.93 -15.94 -9.43
N ALA A 82 -1.38 -14.94 -10.11
CA ALA A 82 -1.74 -13.53 -9.97
C ALA A 82 -2.53 -12.97 -11.14
N GLU A 83 -2.67 -13.70 -12.25
CA GLU A 83 -3.18 -13.18 -13.53
C GLU A 83 -4.51 -12.43 -13.41
N LYS A 84 -5.49 -12.99 -12.70
CA LYS A 84 -6.82 -12.40 -12.51
C LYS A 84 -6.82 -11.14 -11.64
N LEU A 85 -5.74 -10.88 -10.92
CA LEU A 85 -5.60 -9.73 -10.02
C LEU A 85 -4.89 -8.56 -10.68
N LEU A 86 -4.39 -8.72 -11.91
CA LEU A 86 -3.58 -7.72 -12.59
C LEU A 86 -4.35 -7.10 -13.75
N SER A 87 -4.27 -5.77 -13.88
CA SER A 87 -4.65 -5.12 -15.13
C SER A 87 -3.72 -5.57 -16.27
N PRO A 88 -4.17 -5.48 -17.54
CA PRO A 88 -3.32 -5.80 -18.69
C PRO A 88 -2.00 -5.01 -18.71
N LYS A 89 -2.03 -3.76 -18.25
CA LYS A 89 -0.84 -2.90 -18.16
C LYS A 89 0.19 -3.44 -17.16
N VAL A 90 -0.26 -3.81 -15.96
CA VAL A 90 0.63 -4.34 -14.90
C VAL A 90 1.12 -5.75 -15.26
N MET A 91 0.25 -6.57 -15.86
CA MET A 91 0.64 -7.89 -16.41
C MET A 91 1.82 -7.77 -17.38
N LYS A 92 1.75 -6.83 -18.32
CA LYS A 92 2.83 -6.60 -19.28
C LYS A 92 4.14 -6.20 -18.59
N ALA A 93 4.08 -5.27 -17.65
CA ALA A 93 5.25 -4.82 -16.89
C ALA A 93 5.89 -5.98 -16.08
N PHE A 94 5.06 -6.87 -15.52
CA PHE A 94 5.53 -8.06 -14.82
C PHE A 94 6.34 -8.97 -15.74
N GLN A 95 5.80 -9.28 -16.93
CA GLN A 95 6.43 -10.15 -17.92
C GLN A 95 7.80 -9.61 -18.38
N GLU A 96 7.91 -8.30 -18.57
CA GLU A 96 9.17 -7.64 -18.97
C GLU A 96 10.26 -7.76 -17.89
N GLN A 97 9.89 -7.86 -16.61
CA GLN A 97 10.84 -7.83 -15.48
C GLN A 97 11.25 -9.22 -14.99
N THR A 98 10.47 -10.27 -15.28
CA THR A 98 10.77 -11.66 -14.90
C THR A 98 12.03 -12.26 -15.55
N GLU A 99 12.58 -11.60 -16.57
CA GLU A 99 13.81 -11.99 -17.25
C GLU A 99 15.07 -11.77 -16.40
N MET A 100 15.00 -11.00 -15.31
CA MET A 100 16.13 -10.80 -14.40
C MET A 100 16.32 -12.00 -13.45
N GLN A 101 17.55 -12.50 -13.30
CA GLN A 101 17.88 -13.57 -12.35
C GLN A 101 17.74 -13.08 -10.90
N ASN A 102 17.17 -13.92 -10.04
CA ASN A 102 17.15 -13.73 -8.59
C ASN A 102 17.51 -15.10 -7.97
N ASP A 103 18.42 -15.11 -7.00
CA ASP A 103 18.93 -16.31 -6.30
C ASP A 103 18.17 -16.64 -5.01
N ILE A 104 16.92 -16.19 -4.88
CA ILE A 104 16.07 -16.44 -3.72
C ILE A 104 15.58 -17.89 -3.79
N GLN A 105 15.94 -18.69 -2.80
CA GLN A 105 15.47 -20.07 -2.65
C GLN A 105 14.06 -20.13 -2.07
N SER A 106 13.73 -19.22 -1.15
CA SER A 106 12.42 -19.15 -0.51
C SER A 106 12.05 -17.72 -0.12
N PHE A 107 10.76 -17.40 -0.22
CA PHE A 107 10.21 -16.09 0.05
C PHE A 107 8.99 -16.19 0.97
N LYS A 108 8.90 -15.29 1.95
CA LYS A 108 7.74 -15.22 2.84
C LYS A 108 7.43 -13.79 3.28
N ILE A 109 6.14 -13.44 3.25
CA ILE A 109 5.64 -12.22 3.89
C ILE A 109 5.17 -12.57 5.30
N THR A 110 5.84 -12.04 6.31
CA THR A 110 5.52 -12.34 7.73
C THR A 110 4.53 -11.35 8.32
N LYS A 111 4.51 -10.12 7.84
CA LYS A 111 3.57 -9.08 8.28
C LYS A 111 3.17 -8.22 7.09
N VAL A 112 1.90 -7.83 7.05
CA VAL A 112 1.38 -6.81 6.14
C VAL A 112 0.41 -5.94 6.94
N LYS A 113 0.46 -4.63 6.70
CA LYS A 113 -0.56 -3.67 7.11
C LYS A 113 -0.93 -2.84 5.89
N SER A 114 -2.19 -2.47 5.81
CA SER A 114 -2.73 -1.67 4.71
C SER A 114 -3.53 -0.48 5.23
N SER A 115 -3.55 0.60 4.46
CA SER A 115 -4.41 1.76 4.69
C SER A 115 -4.77 2.40 3.35
N ILE A 116 -6.04 2.75 3.15
CA ILE A 116 -6.44 3.57 2.01
C ILE A 116 -5.83 4.96 2.20
N ILE A 117 -5.27 5.52 1.13
CA ILE A 117 -4.71 6.86 1.15
C ILE A 117 -5.39 7.84 0.20
N ASP A 118 -6.17 7.32 -0.76
CA ASP A 118 -6.86 8.09 -1.79
C ASP A 118 -7.93 7.23 -2.46
N ILE A 119 -9.05 7.84 -2.83
CA ILE A 119 -10.12 7.21 -3.62
C ILE A 119 -10.52 8.20 -4.70
N GLU A 120 -10.63 7.70 -5.93
CA GLU A 120 -11.04 8.49 -7.09
C GLU A 120 -12.13 7.73 -7.85
N ILE A 121 -13.22 8.43 -8.20
CA ILE A 121 -14.28 7.88 -9.04
C ILE A 121 -14.39 8.74 -10.29
N VAL A 122 -14.06 8.15 -11.44
CA VAL A 122 -14.23 8.79 -12.74
C VAL A 122 -15.29 8.04 -13.53
N LYS A 123 -16.48 8.65 -13.64
CA LYS A 123 -17.69 8.04 -14.24
C LYS A 123 -18.09 6.75 -13.50
N LYS A 124 -17.66 5.59 -13.99
CA LYS A 124 -17.92 4.28 -13.39
C LYS A 124 -16.65 3.56 -12.95
N LEU A 125 -15.48 4.14 -13.21
CA LEU A 125 -14.21 3.55 -12.79
C LEU A 125 -13.87 4.07 -11.40
N ALA A 126 -13.90 3.20 -10.40
CA ALA A 126 -13.38 3.48 -9.09
C ALA A 126 -11.89 3.09 -9.04
N LYS A 127 -11.07 3.97 -8.49
CA LYS A 127 -9.67 3.72 -8.16
C LYS A 127 -9.48 3.92 -6.66
N VAL A 128 -8.86 2.95 -6.01
CA VAL A 128 -8.53 3.00 -4.59
C VAL A 128 -7.04 2.81 -4.42
N LYS A 129 -6.38 3.82 -3.85
CA LYS A 129 -4.95 3.82 -3.59
C LYS A 129 -4.70 3.34 -2.17
N VAL A 130 -3.86 2.32 -2.03
CA VAL A 130 -3.57 1.66 -0.75
C VAL A 130 -2.08 1.73 -0.50
N LYS A 131 -1.72 2.18 0.71
CA LYS A 131 -0.36 2.08 1.22
C LYS A 131 -0.20 0.76 1.97
N PHE A 132 0.83 0.00 1.64
CA PHE A 132 1.24 -1.22 2.30
C PHE A 132 2.54 -1.01 3.08
N LEU A 133 2.56 -1.57 4.29
CA LEU A 133 3.78 -1.75 5.09
C LEU A 133 3.95 -3.25 5.31
N SER A 134 4.98 -3.84 4.71
CA SER A 134 5.23 -5.28 4.79
C SER A 134 6.59 -5.60 5.41
N THR A 135 6.65 -6.75 6.09
CA THR A 135 7.90 -7.39 6.50
C THR A 135 8.05 -8.67 5.69
N GLN A 136 9.18 -8.79 5.01
CA GLN A 136 9.45 -9.88 4.07
C GLN A 136 10.76 -10.57 4.47
N GLU A 137 10.76 -11.89 4.39
CA GLU A 137 11.93 -12.74 4.59
C GLU A 137 12.30 -13.34 3.23
N ASN A 138 13.53 -13.05 2.79
CA ASN A 138 14.15 -13.66 1.63
C ASN A 138 15.22 -14.63 2.12
N ILE A 139 15.13 -15.89 1.73
CA ILE A 139 16.13 -16.92 2.02
C ILE A 139 16.94 -17.14 0.75
N TYR A 140 18.24 -16.94 0.85
CA TYR A 140 19.23 -17.22 -0.19
C TYR A 140 20.13 -18.38 0.30
N GLU A 141 20.90 -18.98 -0.61
CA GLU A 141 21.75 -20.13 -0.27
C GLU A 141 22.70 -19.87 0.93
N ASN A 142 23.21 -18.65 1.05
CA ASN A 142 24.23 -18.30 2.05
C ASN A 142 23.77 -17.26 3.09
N LYS A 143 22.54 -16.74 2.98
CA LYS A 143 22.06 -15.67 3.87
C LYS A 143 20.53 -15.64 3.93
N ASP A 144 20.03 -15.25 5.10
CA ASP A 144 18.64 -14.88 5.31
C ASP A 144 18.55 -13.37 5.49
N GLU A 145 17.55 -12.75 4.87
CA GLU A 145 17.37 -11.31 4.89
C GLU A 145 15.93 -10.96 5.24
N THR A 146 15.74 -10.24 6.35
CA THR A 146 14.44 -9.64 6.71
C THR A 146 14.43 -8.17 6.33
N ILE A 147 13.55 -7.80 5.40
CA ILE A 147 13.39 -6.41 4.93
C ILE A 147 12.02 -5.87 5.31
N SER A 148 11.95 -4.55 5.51
CA SER A 148 10.68 -3.83 5.62
C SER A 148 10.46 -3.02 4.35
N VAL A 149 9.34 -3.24 3.69
CA VAL A 149 9.02 -2.63 2.39
C VAL A 149 7.79 -1.76 2.52
N LYS A 150 7.82 -0.60 1.87
CA LYS A 150 6.67 0.30 1.73
C LYS A 150 6.27 0.37 0.26
N ASP A 151 5.02 0.07 -0.01
CA ASP A 151 4.47 0.11 -1.36
C ASP A 151 3.17 0.92 -1.38
N THR A 152 2.91 1.58 -2.49
CA THR A 152 1.64 2.24 -2.79
C THR A 152 1.08 1.64 -4.06
N TRP A 153 -0.08 1.01 -3.95
CA TRP A 153 -0.74 0.32 -5.04
C TRP A 153 -2.08 0.96 -5.34
N THR A 154 -2.47 1.01 -6.61
CA THR A 154 -3.80 1.45 -7.02
C THR A 154 -4.57 0.27 -7.57
N PHE A 155 -5.73 0.02 -6.98
CA PHE A 155 -6.69 -0.97 -7.42
C PHE A 155 -7.83 -0.28 -8.15
N GLU A 156 -8.34 -0.91 -9.19
CA GLU A 156 -9.47 -0.40 -9.95
C GLU A 156 -10.59 -1.43 -10.15
N LYS A 157 -11.82 -0.93 -10.21
CA LYS A 157 -13.02 -1.72 -10.49
C LYS A 157 -14.05 -0.85 -11.20
N ILE A 158 -14.82 -1.48 -12.09
CA ILE A 158 -16.00 -0.85 -12.69
C ILE A 158 -17.19 -0.99 -11.72
N ILE A 159 -17.71 0.14 -11.26
CA ILE A 159 -18.90 0.24 -10.40
C ILE A 159 -20.11 -0.33 -11.14
N GLY A 160 -20.86 -1.20 -10.45
CA GLY A 160 -22.02 -1.90 -11.00
C GLY A 160 -21.68 -3.10 -11.89
N SER A 161 -20.40 -3.46 -12.03
CA SER A 161 -20.00 -4.75 -12.60
C SER A 161 -20.45 -5.90 -11.70
N ASN A 162 -20.87 -7.01 -12.32
CA ASN A 162 -21.13 -8.26 -11.61
C ASN A 162 -19.83 -8.94 -11.15
N ASP A 163 -18.69 -8.56 -11.73
CA ASP A 163 -17.38 -9.03 -11.29
C ASP A 163 -16.95 -8.26 -10.03
N PRO A 164 -16.84 -8.92 -8.87
CA PRO A 164 -16.43 -8.27 -7.63
C PRO A 164 -14.92 -7.97 -7.57
N THR A 165 -14.14 -8.41 -8.56
CA THR A 165 -12.69 -8.35 -8.54
C THR A 165 -12.19 -6.91 -8.68
N TRP A 166 -11.30 -6.53 -7.78
CA TRP A 166 -10.47 -5.33 -7.89
C TRP A 166 -9.13 -5.72 -8.48
N VAL A 167 -8.74 -5.09 -9.59
CA VAL A 167 -7.47 -5.40 -10.26
C VAL A 167 -6.41 -4.34 -9.96
N LEU A 168 -5.16 -4.77 -9.84
CA LEU A 168 -4.01 -3.90 -9.67
C LEU A 168 -3.70 -3.17 -10.98
N SER A 169 -3.77 -1.84 -10.97
CA SER A 169 -3.54 -1.01 -12.16
C SER A 169 -2.26 -0.19 -12.10
N GLU A 170 -1.79 0.16 -10.90
CA GLU A 170 -0.58 0.95 -10.71
C GLU A 170 0.18 0.48 -9.46
N VAL A 171 1.51 0.46 -9.55
CA VAL A 171 2.44 0.11 -8.47
C VAL A 171 3.47 1.21 -8.34
N THR A 172 3.73 1.66 -7.12
CA THR A 172 4.81 2.59 -6.79
C THR A 172 5.45 2.13 -5.49
N SER A 173 6.76 1.85 -5.52
CA SER A 173 7.53 1.50 -4.33
C SER A 173 8.27 2.73 -3.80
N GLU A 174 8.29 2.91 -2.48
CA GLU A 174 8.99 4.00 -1.76
C GLU A 174 10.34 3.53 -1.19
#